data_AF-A0A5C7Q9L3-F1
#
_entry.id   AF-A0A5C7Q9L3-F1
#
_cell.length_a   1.000
_cell.length_b   1.000
_cell.length_c   1.000
_cell.angle_alpha   90.00
_cell.angle_beta   90.00
_cell.angle_gamma   90.00
#
_symmetry.space_group_name_H-M   'P 1'
#
loop_
_entity.id
_entity.type
_entity.pdbx_description
1 polymer ?
#
loop_
_entity_poly.entity_id
_entity_poly.type
_entity_poly.pdbx_seq_one_letter_code
_entity_poly.pdbx_strand_id
1 'polypeptide(L)' 'GVPFPSRLGTPEDYAKLVHQIVTNDMLNGEVIRLDGAIRLAPK' A
#
# COMPACT_ATOMS: atom_id res chain seq x y z
N GLY A 1 3.71 -15.80 0.64
CA GLY A 1 3.15 -15.13 -0.56
C GLY A 1 2.26 -13.98 -0.12
N VAL A 2 1.85 -13.10 -1.02
CA VAL A 2 0.90 -12.00 -0.71
C VAL A 2 -0.48 -12.61 -0.39
N PRO A 3 -1.06 -12.34 0.80
CA PRO A 3 -2.37 -12.87 1.18
C PRO A 3 -3.51 -12.53 0.20
N PHE A 4 -3.89 -11.27 0.09
CA PHE A 4 -4.93 -10.82 -0.84
C PHE A 4 -4.76 -9.34 -1.17
N PRO A 5 -4.93 -8.93 -2.45
CA PRO A 5 -5.07 -9.79 -3.62
C PRO A 5 -3.77 -10.59 -3.85
N SER A 6 -3.88 -11.89 -4.20
CA SER A 6 -2.73 -12.80 -4.30
C SER A 6 -1.93 -12.60 -5.60
N ARG A 7 -1.44 -11.39 -5.82
CA ARG A 7 -0.62 -10.95 -6.95
C ARG A 7 0.40 -9.90 -6.48
N LEU A 8 1.34 -9.55 -7.35
CA LEU A 8 2.15 -8.34 -7.13
C LEU A 8 1.27 -7.10 -7.33
N GLY A 9 1.56 -6.06 -6.54
CA GLY A 9 0.98 -4.73 -6.76
C GLY A 9 1.41 -4.17 -8.11
N THR A 10 0.57 -3.35 -8.72
CA THR A 10 0.94 -2.62 -9.93
C THR A 10 1.33 -1.17 -9.58
N PRO A 11 2.06 -0.46 -10.46
CA PRO A 11 2.31 0.97 -10.27
C PRO A 11 1.04 1.79 -10.06
N GLU A 12 -0.06 1.43 -10.73
CA GLU A 12 -1.34 2.11 -10.63
C GLU A 12 -2.01 1.91 -9.26
N ASP A 13 -1.80 0.77 -8.61
CA ASP A 13 -2.27 0.55 -7.22
C ASP A 13 -1.60 1.55 -6.27
N TYR A 14 -0.29 1.80 -6.44
CA TYR A 14 0.45 2.79 -5.65
C TYR A 14 0.03 4.23 -5.98
N ALA A 15 -0.15 4.56 -7.27
CA ALA A 15 -0.56 5.89 -7.70
C ALA A 15 -1.92 6.30 -7.11
N LYS A 16 -2.86 5.36 -6.95
CA LYS A 16 -4.14 5.60 -6.27
C LYS A 16 -3.93 6.07 -4.83
N LEU A 17 -3.01 5.44 -4.08
CA LEU A 17 -2.70 5.86 -2.71
C LEU A 17 -2.05 7.25 -2.68
N VAL A 18 -1.12 7.53 -3.59
CA VAL A 18 -0.51 8.87 -3.72
C VAL A 18 -1.58 9.93 -3.94
N HIS A 19 -2.52 9.68 -4.86
CA HIS A 19 -3.62 10.61 -5.11
C HIS A 19 -4.46 10.87 -3.86
N GLN A 20 -4.76 9.83 -3.05
CA GLN A 20 -5.48 9.99 -1.78
C GLN A 20 -4.70 10.83 -0.77
N ILE A 21 -3.38 10.64 -0.66
CA ILE A 21 -2.52 11.41 0.26
C ILE A 21 -2.52 12.89 -0.12
N VAL A 22 -2.33 13.23 -1.40
CA VAL A 22 -2.19 14.64 -1.82
C VAL A 22 -3.53 15.40 -1.90
N THR A 23 -4.67 14.70 -1.87
CA THR A 23 -6.01 15.31 -1.95
C THR A 23 -6.78 15.30 -0.64
N ASN A 24 -6.24 14.68 0.41
CA ASN A 24 -6.89 14.59 1.72
C ASN A 24 -6.04 15.31 2.77
N ASP A 25 -6.43 16.52 3.12
CA ASP A 25 -5.71 17.40 4.06
C ASP A 25 -5.53 16.80 5.47
N MET A 26 -6.32 15.79 5.82
CA MET A 26 -6.24 15.14 7.13
C MET A 26 -5.24 13.97 7.17
N LEU A 27 -4.71 13.51 6.02
CA LEU A 27 -3.65 12.51 6.00
C LEU A 27 -2.31 13.18 6.28
N ASN A 28 -1.85 13.07 7.53
CA ASN A 28 -0.61 13.69 7.98
C ASN A 28 0.08 12.84 9.05
N GLY A 29 1.42 12.81 9.03
CA GLY A 29 2.22 12.17 10.08
C GLY A 29 2.06 10.65 10.20
N GLU A 30 1.61 9.96 9.16
CA GLU A 30 1.25 8.54 9.20
C GLU A 30 2.05 7.70 8.18
N VAL A 31 2.13 6.38 8.43
CA VAL A 31 2.75 5.40 7.54
C VAL A 31 1.71 4.36 7.12
N ILE A 32 1.32 4.39 5.84
CA ILE A 32 0.36 3.44 5.28
C ILE A 32 1.10 2.32 4.54
N ARG A 33 0.95 1.07 5.01
CA ARG A 33 1.43 -0.10 4.28
C ARG A 33 0.44 -0.49 3.19
N LEU A 34 0.89 -0.47 1.93
CA LEU A 34 0.16 -0.98 0.77
C LEU A 34 0.82 -2.27 0.27
N ASP A 35 0.50 -3.40 0.90
CA ASP A 35 1.30 -4.61 0.77
C ASP A 35 0.50 -5.93 0.67
N GLY A 36 -0.82 -5.84 0.49
CA GLY A 36 -1.71 -7.01 0.43
C GLY A 36 -1.69 -7.86 1.70
N ALA A 37 -1.39 -7.25 2.85
CA ALA A 37 -1.26 -7.87 4.18
C ALA A 37 -0.05 -8.81 4.35
N ILE A 38 0.94 -8.76 3.46
CA ILE A 38 2.12 -9.62 3.58
C ILE A 38 2.95 -9.30 4.83
N ARG A 39 3.53 -10.33 5.44
CA ARG A 39 4.61 -10.23 6.43
C ARG A 39 5.79 -11.04 5.92
N LEU A 40 6.95 -10.41 5.78
CA LEU A 40 8.16 -11.07 5.28
C LEU A 40 8.78 -11.87 6.42
N ALA A 41 8.87 -13.18 6.26
CA ALA A 41 9.59 -14.06 7.18
C ALA A 41 11.08 -14.13 6.78
N PRO A 42 11.99 -14.40 7.74
CA PRO A 42 13.39 -14.71 7.43
C PRO A 42 13.48 -15.92 6.48
N LYS A 43 14.57 -15.98 5.71
CA LYS A 43 14.92 -17.15 4.90
C LYS A 43 15.98 -17.97 5.59
#